data_AF-Q0ALL5-F1
#
_entry.id   AF-Q0ALL5-F1
#
_cell.length_a   1.000
_cell.length_b   1.000
_cell.length_c   1.000
_cell.angle_alpha   90.00
_cell.angle_beta   90.00
_cell.angle_gamma   90.00
#
_symmetry.space_group_name_H-M   'P 1'
#
loop_
_entity.id
_entity.type
_entity.pdbx_description
1 polymer ?
#
loop_
_entity_poly.entity_id
_entity_poly.type
_entity_poly.pdbx_seq_one_letter_code
_entity_poly.pdbx_strand_id
1 'polypeptide(L)'
;MRIPFALWSGAIALMVFAGLAAREYLNFGALEFAHLWPTGLKVAGVWIILVVLAAIVSGFRKATTPPPDELPDDVAREIRRHPES
;
A
#
# COMPACT_ATOMS: atom_id res chain seq x y z
N MET A 1 -9.99 10.57 3.90
CA MET A 1 -9.06 10.17 2.81
C MET A 1 -8.59 8.75 3.07
N ARG A 2 -8.77 7.81 2.13
CA ARG A 2 -8.32 6.41 2.29
C ARG A 2 -6.81 6.39 2.04
N ILE A 3 -6.01 6.24 3.09
CA ILE A 3 -4.56 6.08 2.97
C ILE A 3 -4.29 4.81 2.15
N PRO A 4 -3.51 4.88 1.06
CA PRO A 4 -3.22 3.72 0.23
C PRO A 4 -2.51 2.64 1.04
N PHE A 5 -2.85 1.38 0.76
CA PHE A 5 -2.34 0.20 1.46
C PHE A 5 -0.80 0.21 1.62
N ALA A 6 -0.07 0.65 0.58
CA ALA A 6 1.39 0.74 0.62
C ALA A 6 1.91 1.68 1.73
N LEU A 7 1.25 2.81 1.97
CA LEU A 7 1.65 3.75 3.01
C LEU A 7 1.37 3.18 4.42
N TRP A 8 0.21 2.55 4.62
CA TRP A 8 -0.14 1.94 5.90
C TRP A 8 0.73 0.72 6.22
N SER A 9 0.97 -0.15 5.23
CA SER A 9 1.82 -1.33 5.40
C SER A 9 3.29 -0.93 5.62
N GLY A 10 3.75 0.15 4.99
CA GLY A 10 5.09 0.71 5.22
C GLY A 10 5.25 1.24 6.64
N ALA A 11 4.25 1.94 7.17
CA ALA A 11 4.26 2.42 8.56
C ALA A 11 4.35 1.25 9.56
N ILE A 12 3.61 0.15 9.31
CA ILE A 12 3.68 -1.05 10.14
C ILE A 12 5.08 -1.70 10.05
N ALA A 13 5.65 -1.80 8.85
CA ALA A 13 7.00 -2.35 8.67
C ALA A 13 8.07 -1.53 9.43
N LEU A 14 7.96 -0.20 9.40
CA LEU A 14 8.82 0.69 10.19
C LEU A 14 8.64 0.48 11.69
N MET A 15 7.39 0.32 12.16
CA MET A 15 7.12 0.03 13.57
C MET A 15 7.68 -1.33 14.02
N VAL A 16 7.60 -2.36 13.18
CA VAL A 16 8.18 -3.68 13.47
C VAL A 16 9.70 -3.59 13.57
N PHE A 17 10.35 -2.89 12.63
CA PHE A 17 11.78 -2.67 12.68
C PHE A 17 12.22 -1.84 13.90
N ALA A 18 11.48 -0.78 14.23
CA ALA A 18 11.72 0.03 15.41
C ALA A 18 11.54 -0.79 16.71
N GLY A 19 10.54 -1.68 16.77
CA GLY A 19 10.33 -2.58 17.91
C GLY A 19 11.47 -3.59 18.08
N LEU A 20 12.01 -4.13 16.98
CA LEU A 20 13.19 -4.99 17.00
C LEU A 20 14.43 -4.22 17.50
N ALA A 21 14.65 -3.01 16.98
CA ALA A 21 15.75 -2.17 17.42
C ALA A 21 15.64 -1.76 18.90
N ALA A 22 14.44 -1.42 19.37
CA ALA A 22 14.19 -1.08 20.78
C ALA A 22 14.43 -2.26 21.73
N ARG A 23 13.99 -3.47 21.33
CA ARG A 23 14.26 -4.69 22.11
C ARG A 23 15.77 -4.97 22.22
N GLU A 24 16.50 -4.80 21.12
CA GLU A 24 17.94 -5.05 21.11
C GLU A 24 18.71 -4.02 21.95
N TYR A 25 18.31 -2.75 21.87
CA TYR A 25 18.82 -1.68 22.72
C TYR A 25 18.64 -1.98 24.22
N LEU A 26 17.46 -2.48 24.61
CA LEU A 26 17.16 -2.82 26.01
C LEU A 26 17.92 -4.05 26.52
N ASN A 27 18.20 -5.03 25.67
CA ASN A 27 18.86 -6.28 26.09
C ASN A 27 20.39 -6.17 26.17
N PHE A 28 21.01 -5.33 25.34
CA PHE A 28 22.48 -5.31 25.21
C PHE A 28 23.13 -3.94 25.36
N GLY A 29 22.37 -2.83 25.48
CA GLY A 29 22.91 -1.48 25.67
C GLY A 29 23.71 -0.90 24.48
N ALA A 30 24.06 -1.72 23.49
CA ALA A 30 24.75 -1.33 22.27
C ALA A 30 23.88 -1.65 21.05
N LEU A 31 23.44 -0.60 20.34
CA LEU A 31 22.92 -0.73 18.99
C LEU A 31 24.11 -0.87 18.04
N GLU A 32 24.63 -2.09 17.87
CA GLU A 32 25.52 -2.35 16.74
C GLU A 32 24.68 -2.33 15.46
N PHE A 33 24.61 -1.16 14.83
CA PHE A 33 23.84 -0.93 13.60
C PHE A 33 24.19 -1.95 12.51
N ALA A 34 25.43 -2.46 12.51
CA ALA A 34 25.90 -3.53 11.63
C ALA A 34 25.10 -4.84 11.76
N HIS A 35 24.62 -5.19 12.95
CA HIS A 35 23.80 -6.40 13.17
C HIS A 35 22.33 -6.20 12.80
N LEU A 36 21.80 -4.99 12.97
CA LEU A 36 20.40 -4.66 12.65
C LEU A 36 20.19 -4.37 11.16
N TRP A 37 21.22 -3.91 10.45
CA TRP A 37 21.15 -3.54 9.04
C TRP A 37 20.71 -4.70 8.11
N PRO A 38 21.27 -5.93 8.20
CA PRO A 38 20.80 -7.07 7.41
C PRO A 38 19.34 -7.42 7.69
N THR A 39 18.91 -7.30 8.95
CA THR A 39 17.53 -7.57 9.35
C THR A 39 16.58 -6.51 8.80
N GLY A 40 16.96 -5.23 8.84
CA GLY A 40 16.21 -4.14 8.23
C GLY A 40 16.06 -4.31 6.73
N LEU A 41 17.14 -4.69 6.03
CA LEU A 41 17.10 -5.00 4.59
C LEU A 41 16.15 -6.16 4.27
N LYS A 42 16.13 -7.22 5.09
CA LYS A 42 15.18 -8.33 4.93
C LYS A 42 13.74 -7.86 5.10
N VAL A 43 13.45 -7.09 6.16
CA VAL A 43 12.11 -6.55 6.42
C VAL A 43 11.65 -5.64 5.27
N ALA A 44 12.52 -4.74 4.81
CA ALA A 44 12.24 -3.87 3.67
C ALA A 44 12.03 -4.67 2.38
N GLY A 45 12.86 -5.68 2.12
CA GLY A 45 12.73 -6.53 0.94
C GLY A 45 11.41 -7.30 0.91
N VAL A 46 11.02 -7.91 2.03
CA VAL A 46 9.72 -8.59 2.16
C VAL A 46 8.57 -7.60 1.94
N TRP A 47 8.64 -6.41 2.53
CA TRP A 47 7.63 -5.38 2.36
C TRP A 47 7.48 -4.95 0.89
N ILE A 48 8.59 -4.71 0.17
CA ILE A 48 8.55 -4.35 -1.26
C ILE A 48 7.88 -5.45 -2.08
N ILE A 49 8.22 -6.72 -1.84
CA ILE A 49 7.61 -7.86 -2.54
C ILE A 49 6.09 -7.86 -2.33
N LEU A 50 5.61 -7.65 -1.09
CA LEU A 50 4.19 -7.60 -0.79
C LEU A 50 3.47 -6.44 -1.50
N VAL A 51 4.11 -5.26 -1.57
CA VAL A 51 3.57 -4.11 -2.30
C VAL A 51 3.44 -4.40 -3.80
N VAL A 52 4.47 -5.02 -4.40
CA VAL A 52 4.44 -5.41 -5.81
C VAL A 52 3.32 -6.42 -6.07
N LEU A 53 3.18 -7.45 -5.23
CA LEU A 53 2.10 -8.43 -5.37
C LEU A 53 0.71 -7.78 -5.25
N ALA A 54 0.53 -6.89 -4.28
CA ALA A 54 -0.74 -6.16 -4.12
C ALA A 54 -1.05 -5.28 -5.34
N ALA A 55 -0.05 -4.62 -5.92
CA ALA A 55 -0.20 -3.82 -7.13
C ALA A 55 -0.59 -4.68 -8.34
N ILE A 56 0.06 -5.83 -8.51
CA ILE A 56 -0.28 -6.81 -9.56
C ILE A 56 -1.73 -7.28 -9.40
N VAL A 57 -2.12 -7.72 -8.21
CA VAL A 57 -3.50 -8.19 -7.94
C VAL A 57 -4.53 -7.08 -8.17
N SER A 58 -4.24 -5.85 -7.73
CA SER A 58 -5.12 -4.70 -7.98
C SER A 58 -5.22 -4.38 -9.48
N GLY A 59 -4.12 -4.50 -10.22
CA GLY A 59 -4.09 -4.32 -11.67
C GLY A 59 -4.92 -5.36 -12.40
N PHE A 60 -4.74 -6.65 -12.05
CA PHE A 60 -5.58 -7.74 -12.57
C PHE A 60 -7.04 -7.52 -12.27
N ARG A 61 -7.40 -7.20 -11.02
CA ARG A 61 -8.79 -6.92 -10.63
C ARG A 61 -9.37 -5.77 -11.45
N LYS A 62 -8.60 -4.70 -11.69
CA LYS A 62 -9.06 -3.57 -12.50
C LYS A 62 -9.23 -3.95 -13.98
N ALA A 63 -8.35 -4.79 -14.52
CA ALA A 63 -8.43 -5.27 -15.91
C ALA A 63 -9.58 -6.25 -16.14
N THR A 64 -9.94 -7.05 -15.12
CA THR A 64 -11.05 -8.02 -15.20
C THR A 64 -12.39 -7.44 -14.79
N THR A 65 -12.43 -6.21 -14.25
CA THR A 65 -13.70 -5.53 -13.95
C THR A 65 -14.19 -4.87 -15.23
N PRO A 66 -15.37 -5.24 -15.76
CA PRO A 66 -15.96 -4.54 -16.89
C PRO A 66 -16.06 -3.04 -16.56
N PRO A 67 -15.70 -2.13 -17.49
CA PRO A 67 -16.05 -0.73 -17.32
C PRO A 67 -17.57 -0.63 -17.09
N PRO A 68 -18.06 0.31 -16.27
CA PRO A 68 -19.50 0.48 -16.08
C PRO A 68 -20.14 0.76 -17.45
N ASP A 69 -20.93 -0.20 -17.93
CA ASP A 69 -21.49 -0.21 -19.29
C ASP A 69 -22.56 0.88 -19.52
N GLU A 70 -23.01 1.54 -18.47
CA GLU A 70 -24.06 2.55 -18.56
C GLU A 70 -23.64 3.82 -17.82
N LEU A 71 -23.70 4.95 -18.53
CA LEU A 71 -23.76 6.26 -17.90
C LEU A 71 -24.87 6.17 -16.84
N PRO A 72 -24.63 6.52 -15.56
CA PRO A 72 -25.66 6.48 -14.55
C PRO A 72 -26.91 7.18 -15.08
N ASP A 73 -28.10 6.60 -14.87
CA ASP A 73 -29.35 7.10 -15.43
C ASP A 73 -29.55 8.61 -15.20
N ASP A 74 -29.03 9.12 -14.10
CA ASP A 74 -29.02 10.54 -13.75
C ASP A 74 -28.25 11.39 -14.77
N VAL A 75 -27.07 10.95 -15.21
CA VAL A 75 -26.24 11.63 -16.22
C VAL A 75 -26.88 11.49 -17.61
N ALA A 76 -27.40 10.32 -17.95
CA ALA A 76 -28.11 10.10 -19.22
C ALA A 76 -29.42 10.91 -19.31
N ARG A 77 -30.04 11.21 -18.17
CA ARG A 77 -31.22 12.08 -18.05
C ARG A 77 -30.82 13.56 -18.11
N GLU A 78 -29.69 13.94 -17.54
CA GLU A 78 -29.15 15.30 -17.58
C GLU A 78 -28.73 15.72 -19.00
N ILE A 79 -28.01 14.86 -19.73
CA ILE A 79 -27.61 15.10 -21.14
C ILE A 79 -28.85 15.20 -22.06
N ARG A 80 -29.90 14.42 -21.78
CA ARG A 80 -31.18 14.54 -22.50
C ARG A 80 -31.93 15.83 -22.20
N ARG A 81 -31.75 16.41 -21.00
CA ARG A 81 -32.37 17.68 -20.60
C ARG A 81 -31.61 18.89 -21.11
N HIS A 82 -30.29 18.77 -21.23
CA HIS A 82 -29.41 19.81 -21.74
C HIS A 82 -28.56 19.26 -22.89
N PRO A 83 -29.17 18.90 -24.03
CA PRO A 83 -28.38 18.59 -25.22
C PRO A 83 -27.63 19.86 -25.59
N GLU A 84 -26.31 19.76 -25.57
CA GLU A 84 -25.38 20.86 -25.73
C GLU A 84 -25.76 21.69 -26.96
N SER A 85 -26.08 22.98 -26.73
CA SER A 85 -26.35 23.99 -27.74
C SER A 85 -25.08 24.47 -28.42
#